data_AF-A0A229SH58-F1
#
_entry.id   AF-A0A229SH58-F1
#
_cell.length_a   1.000
_cell.length_b   1.000
_cell.length_c   1.000
_cell.angle_alpha   90.00
_cell.angle_beta   90.00
_cell.angle_gamma   90.00
#
_symmetry.space_group_name_H-M   'P 1'
#
loop_
_entity.id
_entity.type
_entity.pdbx_description
1 polymer ?
#
loop_
_entity_poly.entity_id
_entity_poly.type
_entity_poly.pdbx_seq_one_letter_code
_entity_poly.pdbx_strand_id
1 'polypeptide(L)'
;MTQSEEAGPTEWVAREEVGVGPWEGEWPADERYDPELLANGDRRNVVDPYRYWRREAIVSDVDSRRHPFHVAIENFQHDHNIGTVVRTANAFAAAAVHIVGRRRWNRRGAMVTDRYQHLLHHEDVNGLLTFAAAEGLAVVAVDNTPGSQPVETAELPRECVLLFGQEGPGLSAEAQKTASLVVSIAQFGTTRSINAGVAAGIVMHAWVRQHADLAKAW
;
A
#
# COMPACT_ATOMS: atom_id res chain seq x y z
N MET A 1 -33.80 11.45 -18.25
CA MET A 1 -32.81 10.67 -17.49
C MET A 1 -31.90 11.67 -16.80
N THR A 2 -32.21 11.99 -15.55
CA THR A 2 -31.32 12.75 -14.65
C THR A 2 -30.10 11.88 -14.41
N GLN A 3 -28.95 12.28 -14.96
CA GLN A 3 -27.66 11.75 -14.52
C GLN A 3 -27.55 12.09 -13.03
N SER A 4 -27.37 11.09 -12.18
CA SER A 4 -27.06 11.29 -10.78
C SER A 4 -25.70 11.99 -10.72
N GLU A 5 -25.65 13.19 -10.14
CA GLU A 5 -24.42 13.87 -9.71
C GLU A 5 -23.82 13.18 -8.48
N GLU A 6 -23.81 11.85 -8.46
CA GLU A 6 -23.05 11.13 -7.44
C GLU A 6 -21.61 11.08 -7.91
N ALA A 7 -20.79 11.90 -7.25
CA ALA A 7 -19.35 11.89 -7.38
C ALA A 7 -18.84 10.44 -7.38
N GLY A 8 -18.13 10.05 -8.45
CA GLY A 8 -17.48 8.75 -8.52
C GLY A 8 -16.45 8.61 -7.39
N PRO A 9 -16.09 7.39 -6.99
CA PRO A 9 -15.25 7.17 -5.82
C PRO A 9 -13.95 8.01 -5.87
N THR A 10 -13.18 7.84 -6.93
CA THR A 10 -12.04 8.71 -7.20
C THR A 10 -12.45 9.84 -8.13
N GLU A 11 -13.16 10.87 -7.63
CA GLU A 11 -13.26 12.14 -8.36
C GLU A 11 -11.88 12.80 -8.40
N TRP A 12 -11.08 12.39 -9.38
CA TRP A 12 -10.04 13.24 -9.94
C TRP A 12 -10.77 14.30 -10.76
N VAL A 13 -11.30 15.33 -10.11
CA VAL A 13 -11.73 16.51 -10.86
C VAL A 13 -10.49 16.96 -11.62
N ALA A 14 -10.53 16.90 -12.96
CA ALA A 14 -9.45 17.33 -13.83
C ALA A 14 -9.32 18.86 -13.74
N ARG A 15 -8.83 19.34 -12.60
CA ARG A 15 -8.45 20.72 -12.38
C ARG A 15 -7.06 20.90 -13.00
N GLU A 16 -6.85 22.03 -13.66
CA GLU A 16 -5.54 22.38 -14.23
C GLU A 16 -4.44 22.46 -13.14
N GLU A 17 -4.83 22.64 -11.87
CA GLU A 17 -3.95 22.61 -10.71
C GLU A 17 -4.26 21.46 -9.74
N VAL A 18 -3.22 20.77 -9.26
CA VAL A 18 -3.33 19.75 -8.21
C VAL A 18 -3.61 20.42 -6.86
N GLY A 19 -4.73 20.07 -6.24
CA GLY A 19 -5.11 20.51 -4.90
C GLY A 19 -6.21 21.57 -4.87
N VAL A 20 -6.24 22.31 -3.76
CA VAL A 20 -7.25 23.35 -3.48
C VAL A 20 -6.56 24.63 -3.00
N GLY A 21 -7.16 25.79 -3.31
CA GLY A 21 -6.72 27.09 -2.79
C GLY A 21 -7.08 27.28 -1.31
N PRO A 22 -6.86 28.47 -0.74
CA PRO A 22 -7.31 28.81 0.60
C PRO A 22 -8.79 28.52 0.84
N TRP A 23 -9.15 28.20 2.08
CA TRP A 23 -10.53 28.01 2.49
C TRP A 23 -11.33 29.31 2.34
N GLU A 24 -12.48 29.24 1.67
CA GLU A 24 -13.37 30.38 1.48
C GLU A 24 -14.47 30.38 2.53
N GLY A 25 -14.68 31.53 3.19
CA GLY A 25 -15.71 31.71 4.20
C GLY A 25 -15.23 31.48 5.64
N GLU A 26 -16.17 31.15 6.53
CA GLU A 26 -15.87 30.90 7.94
C GLU A 26 -15.07 29.59 8.10
N TRP A 27 -14.02 29.64 8.90
CA TRP A 27 -13.17 28.48 9.13
C TRP A 27 -13.86 27.44 10.01
N PRO A 28 -13.69 26.14 9.71
CA PRO A 28 -14.21 25.09 10.57
C PRO A 28 -13.53 25.13 11.94
N ALA A 29 -14.31 24.93 13.00
CA ALA A 29 -13.83 24.91 14.39
C ALA A 29 -13.25 23.54 14.83
N ASP A 30 -13.36 22.51 14.00
CA ASP A 30 -12.91 21.15 14.29
C ASP A 30 -11.35 21.06 14.26
N GLU A 31 -10.77 20.49 15.32
CA GLU A 31 -9.32 20.38 15.51
C GLU A 31 -8.61 19.57 14.42
N ARG A 32 -9.34 18.72 13.68
CA ARG A 32 -8.79 17.94 12.57
C ARG A 32 -8.29 18.82 11.44
N TYR A 33 -8.76 20.06 11.31
CA TYR A 33 -8.32 20.98 10.27
C TYR A 33 -7.02 21.69 10.67
N ASP A 34 -6.14 21.86 9.69
CA ASP A 34 -4.87 22.54 9.84
C ASP A 34 -5.00 24.02 9.44
N PRO A 35 -4.79 24.98 10.37
CA PRO A 35 -4.88 26.41 10.09
C PRO A 35 -3.99 26.90 8.95
N GLU A 36 -2.79 26.31 8.77
CA GLU A 36 -1.88 26.71 7.69
C GLU A 36 -2.42 26.29 6.32
N LEU A 37 -3.03 25.11 6.25
CA LEU A 37 -3.64 24.61 5.02
C LEU A 37 -4.93 25.38 4.71
N LEU A 38 -5.74 25.70 5.71
CA LEU A 38 -6.92 26.55 5.53
C LEU A 38 -6.53 27.93 4.99
N ALA A 39 -5.46 28.54 5.51
CA ALA A 39 -5.03 29.87 5.08
C ALA A 39 -4.41 29.90 3.67
N ASN A 40 -3.65 28.88 3.30
CA ASN A 40 -2.78 28.92 2.11
C ASN A 40 -3.21 27.96 0.99
N GLY A 41 -4.17 27.09 1.27
CA GLY A 41 -4.56 25.99 0.41
C GLY A 41 -3.77 24.71 0.65
N ASP A 42 -4.26 23.62 0.04
CA ASP A 42 -3.71 22.28 0.22
C ASP A 42 -3.42 21.61 -1.13
N ARG A 43 -2.12 21.52 -1.44
CA ARG A 43 -1.58 20.89 -2.66
C ARG A 43 -1.00 19.49 -2.43
N ARG A 44 -1.25 18.87 -1.26
CA ARG A 44 -0.73 17.53 -0.94
C ARG A 44 -1.32 16.46 -1.87
N ASN A 45 -0.69 15.30 -1.97
CA ASN A 45 -1.24 14.17 -2.73
C ASN A 45 -2.20 13.35 -1.85
N VAL A 46 -3.38 13.90 -1.56
CA VAL A 46 -4.48 13.27 -0.81
C VAL A 46 -5.78 13.44 -1.58
N VAL A 47 -6.75 12.55 -1.36
CA VAL A 47 -8.10 12.70 -1.95
C VAL A 47 -8.80 13.93 -1.35
N ASP A 48 -9.77 14.47 -2.10
CA ASP A 48 -10.42 15.73 -1.76
C ASP A 48 -11.11 15.77 -0.38
N PRO A 49 -11.72 14.68 0.11
CA PRO A 49 -12.27 14.64 1.48
C PRO A 49 -11.25 14.90 2.61
N TYR A 50 -9.96 14.67 2.36
CA TYR A 50 -8.88 14.90 3.35
C TYR A 50 -8.18 16.26 3.19
N ARG A 51 -8.65 17.11 2.28
CA ARG A 51 -8.06 18.44 2.10
C ARG A 51 -8.18 19.24 3.39
N TYR A 52 -7.13 19.99 3.68
CA TYR A 52 -6.96 20.80 4.88
C TYR A 52 -6.85 20.01 6.19
N TRP A 53 -7.03 18.69 6.19
CA TRP A 53 -6.89 17.92 7.42
C TRP A 53 -5.43 17.83 7.85
N ARG A 54 -5.20 17.86 9.15
CA ARG A 54 -3.93 17.49 9.77
C ARG A 54 -3.58 16.06 9.39
N ARG A 55 -2.28 15.78 9.30
CA ARG A 55 -1.81 14.44 8.92
C ARG A 55 -2.31 13.37 9.88
N GLU A 56 -2.27 13.67 11.17
CA GLU A 56 -2.63 12.76 12.25
C GLU A 56 -4.12 12.40 12.18
N ALA A 57 -4.96 13.37 11.80
CA ALA A 57 -6.39 13.14 11.57
C ALA A 57 -6.63 12.22 10.37
N ILE A 58 -5.89 12.41 9.26
CA ILE A 58 -5.96 11.51 8.10
C ILE A 58 -5.53 10.10 8.48
N VAL A 59 -4.39 9.95 9.19
CA VAL A 59 -3.92 8.64 9.65
C VAL A 59 -4.94 7.96 10.55
N SER A 60 -5.49 8.68 11.53
CA SER A 60 -6.50 8.14 12.44
C SER A 60 -7.78 7.69 11.71
N ASP A 61 -8.23 8.45 10.72
CA ASP A 61 -9.40 8.08 9.93
C ASP A 61 -9.12 6.82 9.08
N VAL A 62 -7.98 6.78 8.39
CA VAL A 62 -7.57 5.60 7.60
C VAL A 62 -7.42 4.37 8.50
N ASP A 63 -6.82 4.52 9.69
CA ASP A 63 -6.60 3.43 10.66
C ASP A 63 -7.92 2.77 11.09
N SER A 64 -9.03 3.52 11.15
CA SER A 64 -10.35 2.96 11.48
C SER A 64 -10.90 1.96 10.44
N ARG A 65 -10.28 1.92 9.26
CA ARG A 65 -10.77 1.21 8.08
C ARG A 65 -9.68 0.50 7.29
N ARG A 66 -8.46 0.39 7.84
CA ARG A 66 -7.38 -0.38 7.22
C ARG A 66 -7.78 -1.84 7.07
N HIS A 67 -7.29 -2.44 6.00
CA HIS A 67 -7.37 -3.87 5.79
C HIS A 67 -6.30 -4.59 6.64
N PRO A 68 -6.59 -5.81 7.12
CA PRO A 68 -5.70 -6.54 8.02
C PRO A 68 -4.46 -7.11 7.33
N PHE A 69 -4.33 -7.00 6.00
CA PHE A 69 -3.14 -7.46 5.32
C PHE A 69 -2.00 -6.44 5.45
N HIS A 70 -0.79 -6.98 5.54
CA HIS A 70 0.46 -6.27 5.56
C HIS A 70 1.22 -6.53 4.26
N VAL A 71 2.19 -5.67 3.96
CA VAL A 71 3.09 -5.83 2.82
C VAL A 71 4.52 -5.82 3.31
N ALA A 72 5.36 -6.74 2.85
CA ALA A 72 6.78 -6.74 3.16
C ALA A 72 7.61 -6.75 1.88
N ILE A 73 8.71 -6.00 1.85
CA ILE A 73 9.66 -5.98 0.74
C ILE A 73 11.09 -6.10 1.24
N GLU A 74 11.83 -7.05 0.68
CA GLU A 74 13.26 -7.21 0.94
C GLU A 74 14.06 -6.05 0.30
N ASN A 75 15.02 -5.51 1.05
CA ASN A 75 15.85 -4.38 0.65
C ASN A 75 17.34 -4.66 0.93
N PHE A 76 17.92 -5.66 0.28
CA PHE A 76 19.34 -5.98 0.48
C PHE A 76 20.27 -5.20 -0.47
N GLN A 77 19.78 -4.76 -1.64
CA GLN A 77 20.58 -4.06 -2.65
C GLN A 77 20.12 -2.63 -2.98
N HIS A 78 19.34 -1.98 -2.10
CA HIS A 78 18.67 -0.70 -2.38
C HIS A 78 17.64 -0.80 -3.51
N ASP A 79 16.50 -1.43 -3.20
CA ASP A 79 15.43 -1.61 -4.16
C ASP A 79 14.72 -0.28 -4.48
N HIS A 80 14.51 -0.01 -5.76
CA HIS A 80 13.91 1.25 -6.23
C HIS A 80 12.37 1.23 -6.22
N ASN A 81 11.77 0.05 -6.09
CA ASN A 81 10.32 -0.15 -6.10
C ASN A 81 9.66 0.10 -4.74
N ILE A 82 10.44 0.17 -3.64
CA ILE A 82 9.91 0.31 -2.28
C ILE A 82 8.95 1.51 -2.17
N GLY A 83 9.29 2.65 -2.78
CA GLY A 83 8.38 3.79 -2.80
C GLY A 83 7.06 3.52 -3.52
N THR A 84 7.09 2.83 -4.65
CA THR A 84 5.88 2.41 -5.36
C THR A 84 5.05 1.45 -4.52
N VAL A 85 5.69 0.47 -3.86
CA VAL A 85 5.00 -0.47 -2.96
C VAL A 85 4.33 0.26 -1.79
N VAL A 86 5.04 1.20 -1.15
CA VAL A 86 4.48 2.01 -0.05
C VAL A 86 3.28 2.83 -0.51
N ARG A 87 3.37 3.45 -1.69
CA ARG A 87 2.26 4.22 -2.27
C ARG A 87 1.05 3.34 -2.55
N THR A 88 1.26 2.18 -3.16
CA THR A 88 0.17 1.25 -3.49
C THR A 88 -0.46 0.66 -2.23
N ALA A 89 0.35 0.33 -1.21
CA ALA A 89 -0.15 -0.14 0.08
C ALA A 89 -0.99 0.93 0.80
N ASN A 90 -0.61 2.21 0.71
CA ASN A 90 -1.44 3.30 1.22
C ASN A 90 -2.77 3.42 0.45
N ALA A 91 -2.74 3.32 -0.88
CA ALA A 91 -3.94 3.38 -1.72
C ALA A 91 -4.93 2.25 -1.42
N PHE A 92 -4.44 1.04 -1.14
CA PHE A 92 -5.26 -0.10 -0.72
C PHE A 92 -5.49 -0.17 0.80
N ALA A 93 -5.13 0.87 1.57
CA ALA A 93 -5.29 0.91 3.02
C ALA A 93 -4.75 -0.34 3.75
N ALA A 94 -3.61 -0.88 3.31
CA ALA A 94 -2.91 -1.96 4.01
C ALA A 94 -2.59 -1.55 5.45
N ALA A 95 -2.58 -2.51 6.37
CA ALA A 95 -2.31 -2.31 7.79
C ALA A 95 -0.94 -1.66 8.02
N ALA A 96 0.11 -2.23 7.43
CA ALA A 96 1.46 -1.69 7.47
C ALA A 96 2.32 -2.16 6.28
N VAL A 97 3.43 -1.46 6.06
CA VAL A 97 4.50 -1.88 5.15
C VAL A 97 5.78 -2.16 5.94
N HIS A 98 6.38 -3.31 5.67
CA HIS A 98 7.59 -3.79 6.32
C HIS A 98 8.77 -3.71 5.35
N ILE A 99 9.83 -3.03 5.78
CA ILE A 99 11.10 -2.99 5.06
C ILE A 99 12.03 -3.98 5.73
N VAL A 100 12.46 -5.01 4.99
CA VAL A 100 13.32 -6.07 5.50
C VAL A 100 14.75 -5.87 4.98
N GLY A 101 15.76 -5.95 5.83
CA GLY A 101 17.15 -5.68 5.44
C GLY A 101 17.55 -4.23 5.67
N ARG A 102 18.03 -3.54 4.62
CA ARG A 102 18.54 -2.16 4.78
C ARG A 102 17.41 -1.21 5.16
N ARG A 103 17.63 -0.43 6.22
CA ARG A 103 16.65 0.54 6.71
C ARG A 103 16.41 1.73 5.78
N ARG A 104 17.43 2.11 5.00
CA ARG A 104 17.33 3.24 4.05
C ARG A 104 16.85 2.74 2.69
N TRP A 105 15.87 3.45 2.13
CA TRP A 105 15.26 3.14 0.85
C TRP A 105 14.87 4.43 0.11
N ASN A 106 14.63 4.31 -1.20
CA ASN A 106 14.31 5.46 -2.06
C ASN A 106 12.83 5.86 -1.92
N ARG A 107 12.58 7.00 -1.26
CA ARG A 107 11.22 7.52 -1.02
C ARG A 107 10.56 8.21 -2.19
N ARG A 108 11.28 8.44 -3.30
CA ARG A 108 10.76 9.21 -4.45
C ARG A 108 9.47 8.61 -5.00
N GLY A 109 9.41 7.29 -5.15
CA GLY A 109 8.22 6.59 -5.65
C GLY A 109 6.99 6.67 -4.73
N ALA A 110 7.20 6.97 -3.43
CA ALA A 110 6.11 7.07 -2.46
C ALA A 110 5.28 8.34 -2.66
N MET A 111 5.79 9.36 -3.35
CA MET A 111 5.06 10.63 -3.54
C MET A 111 4.52 11.22 -2.22
N VAL A 112 5.33 11.13 -1.16
CA VAL A 112 5.02 11.62 0.21
C VAL A 112 3.92 10.82 0.94
N THR A 113 3.36 9.78 0.31
CA THR A 113 2.34 8.92 0.94
C THR A 113 2.89 8.07 2.10
N ASP A 114 4.22 7.95 2.20
CA ASP A 114 4.91 7.32 3.34
C ASP A 114 4.58 7.99 4.68
N ARG A 115 4.10 9.24 4.65
CA ARG A 115 3.67 9.97 5.85
C ARG A 115 2.29 9.56 6.37
N TYR A 116 1.50 8.84 5.59
CA TYR A 116 0.15 8.39 5.94
C TYR A 116 0.05 6.86 6.06
N GLN A 117 1.19 6.16 6.02
CA GLN A 117 1.29 4.71 6.09
C GLN A 117 2.20 4.30 7.26
N HIS A 118 1.83 3.23 7.95
CA HIS A 118 2.65 2.63 8.99
C HIS A 118 3.81 1.89 8.35
N LEU A 119 5.04 2.31 8.68
CA LEU A 119 6.28 1.73 8.18
C LEU A 119 7.04 1.06 9.31
N LEU A 120 7.27 -0.24 9.16
CA LEU A 120 8.00 -1.07 10.11
C LEU A 120 9.30 -1.53 9.47
N HIS A 121 10.36 -1.66 10.27
CA HIS A 121 11.67 -2.12 9.80
C HIS A 121 12.07 -3.39 10.53
N HIS A 122 12.60 -4.34 9.77
CA HIS A 122 13.18 -5.58 10.27
C HIS A 122 14.60 -5.72 9.72
N GLU A 123 15.53 -6.15 10.56
CA GLU A 123 16.93 -6.36 10.15
C GLU A 123 17.03 -7.47 9.09
N ASP A 124 16.22 -8.51 9.22
CA ASP A 124 16.20 -9.68 8.35
C ASP A 124 14.79 -10.31 8.27
N VAL A 125 14.69 -11.40 7.52
CA VAL A 125 13.43 -12.14 7.33
C VAL A 125 12.94 -12.74 8.64
N ASN A 126 13.83 -13.20 9.53
CA ASN A 126 13.45 -13.77 10.82
C ASN A 126 12.75 -12.75 11.73
N GLY A 127 13.19 -11.49 11.71
CA GLY A 127 12.49 -10.39 12.38
C GLY A 127 11.05 -10.23 11.89
N LEU A 128 10.85 -10.27 10.56
CA LEU A 128 9.52 -10.23 9.96
C LEU A 128 8.66 -11.44 10.36
N LEU A 129 9.23 -12.65 10.32
CA LEU A 129 8.50 -13.88 10.68
C LEU A 129 8.09 -13.87 12.15
N THR A 130 8.95 -13.37 13.04
CA THR A 130 8.64 -13.21 14.46
C THR A 130 7.45 -12.28 14.67
N PHE A 131 7.43 -11.14 13.96
CA PHE A 131 6.29 -10.22 13.97
C PHE A 131 5.02 -10.89 13.42
N ALA A 132 5.11 -11.53 12.26
CA ALA A 132 3.96 -12.18 11.64
C ALA A 132 3.34 -13.26 12.54
N ALA A 133 4.17 -14.07 13.19
CA ALA A 133 3.71 -15.07 14.15
C ALA A 133 3.03 -14.44 15.39
N ALA A 134 3.59 -13.34 15.92
CA ALA A 134 3.02 -12.64 17.07
C ALA A 134 1.66 -12.01 16.77
N GLU A 135 1.47 -11.50 15.54
CA GLU A 135 0.23 -10.87 15.09
C GLU A 135 -0.76 -11.87 14.44
N GLY A 136 -0.40 -13.16 14.37
CA GLY A 136 -1.26 -14.18 13.76
C GLY A 136 -1.44 -14.04 12.24
N LEU A 137 -0.43 -13.50 11.55
CA LEU A 137 -0.44 -13.24 10.10
C LEU A 137 0.19 -14.41 9.32
N ALA A 138 -0.54 -14.92 8.32
CA ALA A 138 0.02 -15.87 7.36
C ALA A 138 1.05 -15.19 6.45
N VAL A 139 2.18 -15.83 6.15
CA VAL A 139 3.20 -15.26 5.24
C VAL A 139 2.97 -15.81 3.83
N VAL A 140 2.62 -14.92 2.90
CA VAL A 140 2.41 -15.25 1.49
C VAL A 140 3.59 -14.73 0.68
N ALA A 141 4.43 -15.63 0.21
CA ALA A 141 5.55 -15.29 -0.66
C ALA A 141 5.05 -15.04 -2.10
N VAL A 142 5.50 -13.95 -2.71
CA VAL A 142 5.22 -13.63 -4.11
C VAL A 142 6.47 -13.88 -4.95
N ASP A 143 6.52 -15.03 -5.60
CA ASP A 143 7.65 -15.48 -6.44
C ASP A 143 7.19 -16.53 -7.45
N ASN A 144 7.87 -16.63 -8.59
CA ASN A 144 7.53 -17.57 -9.67
C ASN A 144 8.31 -18.90 -9.58
N THR A 145 8.69 -19.31 -8.38
CA THR A 145 9.37 -20.57 -8.13
C THR A 145 8.47 -21.78 -8.39
N PRO A 146 9.04 -22.95 -8.73
CA PRO A 146 8.27 -24.19 -8.88
C PRO A 146 7.37 -24.47 -7.68
N GLY A 147 6.10 -24.77 -7.94
CA GLY A 147 5.09 -25.01 -6.91
C GLY A 147 4.28 -23.78 -6.49
N SER A 148 4.61 -22.57 -6.98
CA SER A 148 3.78 -21.38 -6.77
C SER A 148 2.40 -21.55 -7.42
N GLN A 149 1.36 -21.05 -6.75
CA GLN A 149 0.00 -21.03 -7.30
C GLN A 149 -0.27 -19.70 -8.03
N PRO A 150 -0.94 -19.71 -9.19
CA PRO A 150 -1.38 -18.46 -9.83
C PRO A 150 -2.30 -17.66 -8.89
N VAL A 151 -1.96 -16.39 -8.64
CA VAL A 151 -2.71 -15.50 -7.74
C VAL A 151 -4.14 -15.27 -8.23
N GLU A 152 -4.37 -15.42 -9.53
CA GLU A 152 -5.68 -15.33 -10.17
C GLU A 152 -6.67 -16.41 -9.68
N THR A 153 -6.14 -17.53 -9.18
CA THR A 153 -6.94 -18.67 -8.71
C THR A 153 -6.68 -19.04 -7.25
N ALA A 154 -5.65 -18.47 -6.63
CA ALA A 154 -5.29 -18.76 -5.25
C ALA A 154 -6.24 -18.06 -4.26
N GLU A 155 -6.58 -18.74 -3.18
CA GLU A 155 -7.27 -18.15 -2.03
C GLU A 155 -6.22 -17.50 -1.11
N LEU A 156 -6.21 -16.16 -1.06
CA LEU A 156 -5.30 -15.42 -0.20
C LEU A 156 -5.87 -15.38 1.23
N PRO A 157 -5.08 -15.64 2.27
CA PRO A 157 -5.55 -15.45 3.64
C PRO A 157 -5.90 -13.98 3.92
N ARG A 158 -6.97 -13.75 4.68
CA ARG A 158 -7.41 -12.39 5.02
C ARG A 158 -6.37 -11.69 5.88
N GLU A 159 -5.92 -12.31 6.96
CA GLU A 159 -4.84 -11.86 7.85
C GLU A 159 -3.49 -12.40 7.33
N CYS A 160 -2.78 -11.62 6.52
CA CYS A 160 -1.50 -12.04 5.94
C CYS A 160 -0.48 -10.93 5.79
N VAL A 161 0.78 -11.32 5.60
CA VAL A 161 1.85 -10.48 5.06
C VAL A 161 2.14 -10.95 3.63
N LEU A 162 1.93 -10.07 2.66
CA LEU A 162 2.35 -10.27 1.28
C LEU A 162 3.84 -9.92 1.16
N LEU A 163 4.70 -10.93 1.01
CA LEU A 163 6.15 -10.81 1.04
C LEU A 163 6.73 -10.82 -0.38
N PHE A 164 7.37 -9.72 -0.76
CA PHE A 164 8.02 -9.49 -2.04
C PHE A 164 9.54 -9.51 -1.91
N GLY A 165 10.20 -10.16 -2.86
CA GLY A 165 11.65 -10.14 -2.98
C GLY A 165 12.15 -8.81 -3.52
N GLN A 166 13.46 -8.62 -3.40
CA GLN A 166 14.15 -7.52 -4.08
C GLN A 166 14.32 -7.82 -5.58
N GLU A 167 14.44 -6.77 -6.37
CA GLU A 167 14.70 -6.86 -7.80
C GLU A 167 16.03 -7.56 -8.11
N GLY A 168 16.01 -8.45 -9.10
CA GLY A 168 17.14 -9.28 -9.49
C GLY A 168 17.07 -10.67 -8.85
N PRO A 169 17.61 -10.88 -7.63
CA PRO A 169 17.62 -12.20 -6.98
C PRO A 169 16.24 -12.77 -6.63
N GLY A 170 15.20 -11.94 -6.52
CA GLY A 170 13.90 -12.38 -6.02
C GLY A 170 13.89 -12.53 -4.50
N LEU A 171 13.04 -13.43 -3.99
CA LEU A 171 12.97 -13.73 -2.56
C LEU A 171 14.20 -14.50 -2.09
N SER A 172 14.63 -14.23 -0.85
CA SER A 172 15.58 -15.11 -0.17
C SER A 172 15.04 -16.54 -0.02
N ALA A 173 15.96 -17.52 -0.03
CA ALA A 173 15.60 -18.93 0.16
C ALA A 173 14.96 -19.20 1.54
N GLU A 174 15.26 -18.34 2.53
CA GLU A 174 14.64 -18.38 3.85
C GLU A 174 13.16 -18.01 3.75
N ALA A 175 12.85 -16.85 3.14
CA ALA A 175 11.47 -16.40 2.91
C ALA A 175 10.62 -17.43 2.15
N GLN A 176 11.18 -18.07 1.11
CA GLN A 176 10.48 -19.11 0.34
C GLN A 176 10.14 -20.35 1.17
N LYS A 177 11.03 -20.77 2.09
CA LYS A 177 10.83 -21.97 2.92
C LYS A 177 9.80 -21.76 4.02
N THR A 178 9.68 -20.54 4.52
CA THR A 178 8.84 -20.22 5.68
C THR A 178 7.45 -19.74 5.30
N ALA A 179 7.22 -19.40 4.03
CA ALA A 179 5.92 -18.96 3.56
C ALA A 179 4.89 -20.11 3.65
N SER A 180 3.71 -19.80 4.19
CA SER A 180 2.59 -20.73 4.24
C SER A 180 1.93 -20.92 2.86
N LEU A 181 2.12 -19.95 1.97
CA LEU A 181 1.63 -19.98 0.60
C LEU A 181 2.65 -19.26 -0.30
N VAL A 182 2.91 -19.82 -1.47
CA VAL A 182 3.69 -19.16 -2.52
C VAL A 182 2.77 -18.91 -3.70
N VAL A 183 2.65 -17.66 -4.10
CA VAL A 183 1.84 -17.26 -5.26
C VAL A 183 2.71 -16.61 -6.33
N SER A 184 2.29 -16.77 -7.58
CA SER A 184 2.89 -16.09 -8.73
C SER A 184 1.79 -15.44 -9.57
N ILE A 185 2.19 -14.47 -10.40
CA ILE A 185 1.28 -13.86 -11.36
C ILE A 185 1.41 -14.63 -12.68
N ALA A 186 0.29 -15.00 -13.29
CA ALA A 186 0.30 -15.71 -14.55
C ALA A 186 0.96 -14.86 -15.66
N GLN A 187 1.95 -15.43 -16.34
CA GLN A 187 2.70 -14.76 -17.40
C GLN A 187 2.60 -15.56 -18.71
N PHE A 188 2.31 -14.86 -19.81
CA PHE A 188 2.16 -15.46 -21.15
C PHE A 188 3.18 -14.91 -22.15
N GLY A 189 4.07 -14.04 -21.70
CA GLY A 189 5.13 -13.42 -22.52
C GLY A 189 6.48 -14.12 -22.39
N THR A 190 7.53 -13.45 -22.87
CA THR A 190 8.90 -13.98 -22.91
C THR A 190 9.81 -13.47 -21.78
N THR A 191 9.33 -12.55 -20.95
CA THR A 191 10.08 -12.06 -19.79
C THR A 191 10.18 -13.13 -18.71
N ARG A 192 11.26 -13.06 -17.92
CA ARG A 192 11.46 -13.95 -16.77
C ARG A 192 10.65 -13.55 -15.54
N SER A 193 10.28 -12.28 -15.43
CA SER A 193 9.55 -11.75 -14.29
C SER A 193 8.82 -10.44 -14.62
N ILE A 194 7.88 -10.09 -13.73
CA ILE A 194 7.22 -8.79 -13.65
C ILE A 194 8.04 -7.90 -12.69
N ASN A 195 8.05 -6.59 -12.92
CA ASN A 195 8.64 -5.62 -11.99
C ASN A 195 8.03 -5.76 -10.58
N ALA A 196 8.85 -5.70 -9.53
CA ALA A 196 8.40 -5.95 -8.15
C ALA A 196 7.29 -4.99 -7.68
N GLY A 197 7.37 -3.70 -8.06
CA GLY A 197 6.33 -2.72 -7.72
C GLY A 197 5.00 -3.01 -8.42
N VAL A 198 5.05 -3.44 -9.68
CA VAL A 198 3.86 -3.87 -10.44
C VAL A 198 3.27 -5.15 -9.85
N ALA A 199 4.11 -6.13 -9.54
CA ALA A 199 3.68 -7.38 -8.90
C ALA A 199 3.00 -7.11 -7.56
N ALA A 200 3.56 -6.20 -6.76
CA ALA A 200 2.97 -5.78 -5.50
C ALA A 200 1.56 -5.20 -5.68
N GLY A 201 1.36 -4.34 -6.68
CA GLY A 201 0.03 -3.81 -6.98
C GLY A 201 -0.97 -4.88 -7.42
N ILE A 202 -0.56 -5.83 -8.27
CA ILE A 202 -1.42 -6.92 -8.73
C ILE A 202 -1.86 -7.82 -7.57
N VAL A 203 -0.92 -8.25 -6.72
CA VAL A 203 -1.23 -9.17 -5.62
C VAL A 203 -2.03 -8.47 -4.51
N MET A 204 -1.71 -7.21 -4.17
CA MET A 204 -2.55 -6.43 -3.25
C MET A 204 -3.98 -6.27 -3.78
N HIS A 205 -4.13 -5.97 -5.07
CA HIS A 205 -5.45 -5.85 -5.68
C HIS A 205 -6.20 -7.20 -5.72
N ALA A 206 -5.49 -8.32 -5.92
CA ALA A 206 -6.08 -9.65 -5.82
C ALA A 206 -6.63 -9.92 -4.41
N TRP A 207 -5.92 -9.51 -3.36
CA TRP A 207 -6.43 -9.56 -1.98
C TRP A 207 -7.69 -8.70 -1.82
N VAL A 208 -7.66 -7.45 -2.32
CA VAL A 208 -8.81 -6.52 -2.27
C VAL A 208 -10.03 -7.13 -2.95
N ARG A 209 -9.86 -7.76 -4.11
CA ARG A 209 -10.93 -8.44 -4.84
C ARG A 209 -11.59 -9.58 -4.06
N GLN A 210 -10.84 -10.24 -3.16
CA GLN A 210 -11.34 -11.36 -2.37
C GLN A 210 -11.97 -10.90 -1.05
N HIS A 211 -11.44 -9.85 -0.41
CA HIS A 211 -11.73 -9.56 1.00
C HIS A 211 -12.26 -8.16 1.30
N ALA A 212 -12.05 -7.19 0.41
CA ALA A 212 -12.43 -5.81 0.69
C ALA A 212 -13.93 -5.57 0.46
N ASP A 213 -14.52 -4.75 1.31
CA ASP A 213 -15.85 -4.20 1.10
C ASP A 213 -15.76 -3.01 0.13
N LEU A 214 -16.03 -3.27 -1.15
CA LEU A 214 -15.91 -2.27 -2.22
C LEU A 214 -16.90 -1.11 -2.08
N ALA A 215 -17.97 -1.25 -1.27
CA ALA A 215 -18.87 -0.13 -0.97
C ALA A 215 -18.20 0.95 -0.09
N LYS A 216 -17.05 0.64 0.51
CA LYS A 216 -16.22 1.56 1.29
C LYS A 216 -15.00 2.08 0.51
N ALA A 217 -14.90 1.74 -0.78
CA ALA A 217 -13.85 2.28 -1.63
C ALA A 217 -14.05 3.79 -1.78
N TRP A 218 -12.95 4.53 -1.75
CA TRP A 218 -12.96 5.98 -1.84
C TRP A 218 -13.20 6.41 -3.24
#